data_AF-A6G4P3-F1
#
_entry.id   AF-A6G4P3-F1
#
_cell.length_a   1.000
_cell.length_b   1.000
_cell.length_c   1.000
_cell.angle_alpha   90.00
_cell.angle_beta   90.00
_cell.angle_gamma   90.00
#
_symmetry.space_group_name_H-M   'P 1'
#
loop_
_entity.id
_entity.type
_entity.pdbx_description
1 polymer ?
#
loop_
_entity_poly.entity_id
_entity_poly.type
_entity_poly.pdbx_seq_one_letter_code
_entity_poly.pdbx_strand_id
1 'polypeptide(L)'
;MNDDELLFLIGFVIYFVAIPALTYFMVERQGRVGWVPKDAEGEVEGRVPTFVKVMAIASFVLGHMFIPGLFAGLFGLIIYGLGLISIPGLILAARIYRNGYAMLRGEAGAATEARKLKRFALILNAVSGLVSVAFVFEAPEFGAFLGTYTMISIIHAFGLGRVADILDAHHRAAEEQVEVLETHVEIRPH
;
A
#
# COMPACT_ATOMS: atom_id res chain seq x y z
N MET A 1 -5.10 37.97 -1.17
CA MET A 1 -4.77 36.71 -0.48
C MET A 1 -3.88 37.06 0.69
N ASN A 2 -4.27 36.74 1.92
CA ASN A 2 -3.42 36.96 3.09
C ASN A 2 -2.39 35.82 3.22
N ASP A 3 -1.41 35.97 4.14
CA ASP A 3 -0.33 34.99 4.31
C ASP A 3 -0.87 33.60 4.69
N ASP A 4 -1.96 33.53 5.46
CA ASP A 4 -2.59 32.27 5.87
C ASP A 4 -3.24 31.53 4.69
N GLU A 5 -3.95 32.25 3.81
CA GLU A 5 -4.55 31.70 2.58
C GLU A 5 -3.46 31.23 1.61
N LEU A 6 -2.35 31.96 1.52
CA LEU A 6 -1.20 31.57 0.71
C LEU A 6 -0.56 30.27 1.23
N LEU A 7 -0.32 30.17 2.55
CA LEU A 7 0.24 28.97 3.18
C LEU A 7 -0.71 27.78 3.04
N PHE A 8 -2.01 27.98 3.20
CA PHE A 8 -3.02 26.95 2.98
C PHE A 8 -2.99 26.44 1.53
N LEU A 9 -2.97 27.35 0.55
CA LEU A 9 -2.92 26.99 -0.88
C LEU A 9 -1.64 26.21 -1.21
N ILE A 10 -0.49 26.66 -0.70
CA ILE A 10 0.79 25.97 -0.88
C ILE A 10 0.72 24.55 -0.27
N GLY A 11 0.22 24.43 0.96
CA GLY A 11 0.03 23.14 1.63
C GLY A 11 -0.90 22.22 0.85
N PHE A 12 -2.01 22.76 0.32
CA PHE A 12 -2.96 22.02 -0.50
C PHE A 12 -2.32 21.50 -1.80
N VAL A 13 -1.61 22.36 -2.54
CA VAL A 13 -0.92 21.96 -3.78
C VAL A 13 0.15 20.89 -3.51
N ILE A 14 0.95 21.07 -2.46
CA ILE A 14 1.96 20.08 -2.08
C ILE A 14 1.29 18.73 -1.76
N TYR A 15 0.26 18.73 -0.91
CA TYR A 15 -0.33 17.51 -0.40
C TYR A 15 -1.18 16.76 -1.43
N PHE A 16 -1.97 17.47 -2.23
CA PHE A 16 -2.93 16.87 -3.17
C PHE A 16 -2.44 16.77 -4.61
N VAL A 17 -1.38 17.51 -4.97
CA VAL A 17 -0.83 17.48 -6.34
C VAL A 17 0.60 16.96 -6.34
N ALA A 18 1.52 17.60 -5.60
CA ALA A 18 2.94 17.26 -5.68
C ALA A 18 3.25 15.86 -5.12
N ILE A 19 2.71 15.51 -3.94
CA ILE A 19 2.94 14.19 -3.33
C ILE A 19 2.37 13.07 -4.20
N PRO A 20 1.11 13.10 -4.67
CA PRO A 20 0.58 12.07 -5.57
C PRO A 20 1.34 11.99 -6.89
N ALA A 21 1.71 13.12 -7.50
CA ALA A 21 2.49 13.14 -8.74
C ALA A 21 3.89 12.53 -8.55
N LEU A 22 4.61 12.94 -7.49
CA LEU A 22 5.92 12.37 -7.15
C LEU A 22 5.81 10.87 -6.92
N THR A 23 4.79 10.45 -6.17
CA THR A 23 4.50 9.04 -5.90
C THR A 23 4.26 8.27 -7.20
N TYR A 24 3.47 8.83 -8.12
CA TYR A 24 3.22 8.23 -9.43
C TYR A 24 4.51 8.08 -10.26
N PHE A 25 5.36 9.12 -10.31
CA PHE A 25 6.64 9.03 -11.03
C PHE A 25 7.60 8.01 -10.40
N MET A 26 7.63 7.93 -9.06
CA MET A 26 8.40 6.90 -8.36
C MET A 26 7.88 5.50 -8.67
N VAL A 27 6.55 5.32 -8.75
CA VAL A 27 5.89 4.06 -9.12
C VAL A 27 6.28 3.64 -10.53
N GLU A 28 6.18 4.55 -11.50
CA GLU A 28 6.57 4.33 -12.90
C GLU A 28 8.04 3.90 -13.00
N ARG A 29 8.93 4.60 -12.28
CA ARG A 29 10.36 4.31 -12.32
C ARG A 29 10.71 2.95 -11.70
N GLN A 30 10.13 2.62 -10.55
CA GLN A 30 10.42 1.35 -9.87
C GLN A 30 9.76 0.16 -10.55
N GLY A 31 8.58 0.37 -11.13
CA GLY A 31 7.82 -0.70 -11.78
C GLY A 31 8.49 -1.31 -13.01
N ARG A 32 9.32 -0.54 -13.72
CA ARG A 32 10.01 -0.98 -14.94
C ARG A 32 11.07 -2.05 -14.70
N VAL A 33 11.63 -2.13 -13.48
CA VAL A 33 12.79 -2.97 -13.20
C VAL A 33 12.40 -4.37 -12.72
N GLY A 34 11.22 -4.50 -12.10
CA GLY A 34 10.86 -5.70 -11.34
C GLY A 34 9.98 -6.74 -12.06
N TRP A 35 9.26 -6.33 -13.10
CA TRP A 35 8.20 -7.15 -13.71
C TRP A 35 8.56 -7.75 -15.07
N VAL A 36 9.85 -7.74 -15.43
CA VAL A 36 10.36 -8.26 -16.71
C VAL A 36 10.50 -9.79 -16.64
N PRO A 37 9.77 -10.56 -17.46
CA PRO A 37 10.18 -11.93 -17.77
C PRO A 37 11.46 -11.83 -18.58
N LYS A 38 12.59 -12.32 -18.06
CA LYS A 38 13.86 -12.35 -18.80
C LYS A 38 13.78 -13.49 -19.81
N ASP A 39 13.44 -13.17 -21.05
CA ASP A 39 13.69 -14.08 -22.17
C ASP A 39 15.20 -14.07 -22.53
N ALA A 40 15.65 -15.09 -23.26
CA ALA A 40 17.03 -15.24 -23.71
C ALA A 40 17.48 -14.15 -24.70
N GLU A 41 16.53 -13.38 -25.26
CA GLU A 41 16.74 -12.33 -26.26
C GLU A 41 16.66 -10.91 -25.68
N GLY A 42 16.19 -10.75 -24.44
CA GLY A 42 16.53 -9.63 -23.57
C GLY A 42 15.56 -8.45 -23.51
N GLU A 43 14.44 -8.41 -24.22
CA GLU A 43 13.51 -7.26 -24.16
C GLU A 43 12.05 -7.60 -24.47
N VAL A 44 11.32 -8.17 -23.51
CA VAL A 44 9.87 -7.93 -23.41
C VAL A 44 9.64 -6.90 -22.30
N GLU A 45 9.07 -5.74 -22.63
CA GLU A 45 8.67 -4.72 -21.64
C GLU A 45 7.70 -5.33 -20.61
N GLY A 46 8.23 -5.81 -19.49
CA GLY A 46 7.47 -6.25 -18.34
C GLY A 46 6.76 -5.05 -17.71
N ARG A 47 5.49 -4.85 -18.06
CA ARG A 47 4.68 -3.78 -17.47
C ARG A 47 4.03 -4.28 -16.19
N VAL A 48 4.28 -3.56 -15.09
CA VAL A 48 3.55 -3.78 -13.83
C VAL A 48 2.05 -3.73 -14.10
N PRO A 49 1.28 -4.75 -13.67
CA PRO A 49 -0.17 -4.73 -13.81
C PRO A 49 -0.77 -3.46 -13.21
N THR A 50 -1.71 -2.84 -13.92
CA THR A 50 -2.34 -1.58 -13.50
C THR A 50 -2.91 -1.67 -12.09
N PHE A 51 -3.50 -2.82 -11.72
CA PHE A 51 -4.04 -3.04 -10.38
C PHE A 51 -2.96 -2.97 -9.30
N VAL A 52 -1.77 -3.53 -9.54
CA VAL A 52 -0.64 -3.45 -8.61
C VAL A 52 -0.14 -2.01 -8.50
N LYS A 53 -0.07 -1.26 -9.60
CA LYS A 53 0.28 0.17 -9.58
C LYS A 53 -0.70 0.96 -8.73
N VAL A 54 -2.01 0.79 -8.94
CA VAL A 54 -3.07 1.47 -8.19
C VAL A 54 -2.97 1.13 -6.70
N MET A 55 -2.77 -0.14 -6.35
CA MET A 55 -2.65 -0.56 -4.95
C MET A 55 -1.36 -0.08 -4.28
N ALA A 56 -0.26 0.04 -5.02
CA ALA A 56 0.97 0.67 -4.52
C ALA A 56 0.75 2.16 -4.26
N ILE A 57 0.12 2.89 -5.19
CA ILE A 57 -0.26 4.29 -4.99
C ILE A 57 -1.17 4.44 -3.76
N ALA A 58 -2.20 3.62 -3.63
CA ALA A 58 -3.08 3.63 -2.46
C ALA A 58 -2.31 3.34 -1.16
N SER A 59 -1.34 2.43 -1.20
CA SER A 59 -0.44 2.13 -0.08
C SER A 59 0.42 3.34 0.31
N PHE A 60 0.91 4.10 -0.67
CA PHE A 60 1.67 5.31 -0.42
C PHE A 60 0.81 6.45 0.11
N VAL A 61 -0.40 6.63 -0.43
CA VAL A 61 -1.35 7.66 0.03
C VAL A 61 -1.78 7.38 1.48
N LEU A 62 -2.20 6.14 1.78
CA LEU A 62 -2.53 5.74 3.15
C LEU A 62 -1.30 5.84 4.08
N GLY A 63 -0.12 5.51 3.55
CA GLY A 63 1.16 5.70 4.23
C GLY A 63 1.52 7.16 4.51
N HIS A 64 1.01 8.13 3.74
CA HIS A 64 1.21 9.57 4.02
C HIS A 64 0.16 10.13 4.98
N MET A 65 -1.05 9.57 5.00
CA MET A 65 -2.06 9.88 6.02
C MET A 65 -1.58 9.50 7.45
N PHE A 66 -0.53 8.67 7.53
CA PHE A 66 0.29 8.45 8.73
C PHE A 66 0.70 9.75 9.44
N ILE A 67 1.17 10.77 8.74
CA ILE A 67 1.73 11.98 9.37
C ILE A 67 0.65 12.78 10.10
N PRO A 68 -0.44 13.22 9.45
CA PRO A 68 -1.52 13.90 10.14
C PRO A 68 -2.20 13.01 11.19
N GLY A 69 -2.32 11.70 10.94
CA GLY A 69 -2.85 10.74 11.92
C GLY A 69 -1.94 10.54 13.14
N LEU A 70 -0.62 10.59 12.98
CA LEU A 70 0.36 10.55 14.06
C LEU A 70 0.25 11.81 14.92
N PHE A 71 0.17 12.99 14.29
CA PHE A 71 -0.03 14.24 15.04
C PHE A 71 -1.35 14.22 15.80
N ALA A 72 -2.45 13.90 15.14
CA ALA A 72 -3.76 13.78 15.79
C ALA A 72 -3.76 12.71 16.91
N GLY A 73 -3.07 11.58 16.69
CA GLY A 73 -2.93 10.50 17.66
C GLY A 73 -2.05 10.88 18.85
N LEU A 74 -0.96 11.63 18.67
CA LEU A 74 -0.10 12.11 19.75
C LEU A 74 -0.81 13.17 20.61
N PHE A 75 -1.53 14.10 19.98
CA PHE A 75 -2.32 15.10 20.71
C PHE A 75 -3.58 14.48 21.35
N GLY A 76 -4.24 13.54 20.67
CA GLY A 76 -5.41 12.81 21.18
C GLY A 76 -5.08 11.77 22.25
N LEU A 77 -3.88 11.17 22.22
CA LEU A 77 -3.38 10.23 23.24
C LEU A 77 -3.26 10.91 24.61
N ILE A 78 -2.92 12.20 24.64
CA ILE A 78 -2.81 12.98 25.89
C ILE A 78 -4.19 13.24 26.50
N ILE A 79 -5.27 13.29 25.71
CA ILE A 79 -6.59 13.74 26.16
C ILE A 79 -7.58 12.58 26.39
N TYR A 80 -7.55 11.52 25.57
CA TYR A 80 -8.61 10.48 25.55
C TYR A 80 -8.12 9.02 25.59
N GLY A 81 -6.82 8.76 25.79
CA GLY A 81 -6.29 7.38 25.85
C GLY A 81 -6.29 6.62 24.51
N LEU A 82 -6.51 7.33 23.39
CA LEU A 82 -6.62 6.78 22.03
C LEU A 82 -5.31 6.21 21.44
N GLY A 83 -4.17 6.37 22.11
CA GLY A 83 -2.89 5.96 21.53
C GLY A 83 -2.64 4.45 21.51
N LEU A 84 -3.48 3.65 22.18
CA LEU A 84 -3.40 2.19 22.11
C LEU A 84 -3.70 1.65 20.69
N ILE A 85 -4.55 2.35 19.93
CA ILE A 85 -4.91 1.99 18.54
C ILE A 85 -3.97 2.68 17.54
N SER A 86 -3.45 3.87 17.89
CA SER A 86 -2.59 4.64 17.00
C SER A 86 -1.27 3.92 16.72
N ILE A 87 -0.59 3.37 17.73
CA ILE A 87 0.71 2.70 17.54
C ILE A 87 0.62 1.51 16.55
N PRO A 88 -0.31 0.54 16.71
CA PRO A 88 -0.51 -0.51 15.71
C PRO A 88 -0.84 0.03 14.31
N GLY A 89 -1.67 1.08 14.22
CA GLY A 89 -2.00 1.73 12.94
C GLY A 89 -0.79 2.36 12.25
N LEU A 90 0.09 2.99 13.02
CA LEU A 90 1.34 3.58 12.54
C LEU A 90 2.30 2.52 12.00
N ILE A 91 2.45 1.40 12.72
CA ILE A 91 3.24 0.25 12.27
C ILE A 91 2.68 -0.31 10.96
N LEU A 92 1.35 -0.45 10.87
CA LEU A 92 0.68 -0.92 9.66
C LEU A 92 0.94 0.02 8.47
N ALA A 93 0.78 1.33 8.65
CA ALA A 93 1.00 2.32 7.60
C ALA A 93 2.43 2.32 7.08
N ALA A 94 3.43 2.31 7.97
CA ALA A 94 4.84 2.23 7.59
C ALA A 94 5.17 0.94 6.81
N ARG A 95 4.61 -0.20 7.22
CA ARG A 95 4.82 -1.47 6.52
C ARG A 95 4.11 -1.51 5.16
N ILE A 96 2.88 -1.00 5.07
CA ILE A 96 2.14 -0.86 3.80
C ILE A 96 2.92 0.03 2.82
N TYR A 97 3.44 1.16 3.31
CA TYR A 97 4.28 2.07 2.52
C TYR A 97 5.52 1.35 1.97
N ARG A 98 6.28 0.64 2.82
CA ARG A 98 7.46 -0.13 2.38
C ARG A 98 7.09 -1.26 1.42
N ASN A 99 6.00 -1.97 1.69
CA ASN A 99 5.55 -3.06 0.84
C ASN A 99 5.07 -2.55 -0.53
N GLY A 100 4.56 -1.31 -0.62
CA GLY A 100 4.26 -0.63 -1.89
C GLY A 100 5.41 -0.74 -2.89
N TYR A 101 6.63 -0.41 -2.45
CA TYR A 101 7.83 -0.52 -3.28
C TYR A 101 8.22 -1.96 -3.60
N ALA A 102 8.05 -2.89 -2.66
CA ALA A 102 8.34 -4.31 -2.87
C ALA A 102 7.39 -4.93 -3.93
N MET A 103 6.10 -4.60 -3.86
CA MET A 103 5.08 -5.03 -4.83
C MET A 103 5.38 -4.49 -6.23
N LEU A 104 5.79 -3.22 -6.34
CA LEU A 104 6.17 -2.62 -7.62
C LEU A 104 7.43 -3.24 -8.23
N ARG A 105 8.34 -3.71 -7.39
CA ARG A 105 9.57 -4.39 -7.83
C ARG A 105 9.39 -5.89 -8.02
N GLY A 106 8.20 -6.44 -7.81
CA GLY A 106 7.94 -7.86 -7.99
C GLY A 106 8.78 -8.74 -7.05
N GLU A 107 9.14 -8.27 -5.85
CA GLU A 107 10.02 -9.02 -4.95
C GLU A 107 9.33 -10.28 -4.40
N ALA A 108 10.07 -11.40 -4.29
CA ALA A 108 9.56 -12.70 -3.80
C ALA A 108 8.88 -12.61 -2.41
N GLY A 109 9.34 -11.71 -1.55
CA GLY A 109 8.75 -11.51 -0.22
C GLY A 109 7.47 -10.66 -0.19
N ALA A 110 7.17 -9.91 -1.26
CA ALA A 110 6.11 -8.90 -1.27
C ALA A 110 4.71 -9.50 -1.14
N ALA A 111 4.47 -10.68 -1.75
CA ALA A 111 3.18 -11.37 -1.67
C ALA A 111 2.89 -11.86 -0.24
N THR A 112 3.89 -12.48 0.40
CA THR A 112 3.80 -12.95 1.78
C THR A 112 3.56 -11.79 2.74
N GLU A 113 4.28 -10.68 2.56
CA GLU A 113 4.10 -9.49 3.40
C GLU A 113 2.73 -8.83 3.17
N ALA A 114 2.25 -8.74 1.93
CA ALA A 114 0.90 -8.22 1.62
C ALA A 114 -0.21 -9.01 2.34
N ARG A 115 -0.07 -10.34 2.45
CA ARG A 115 -1.01 -11.19 3.21
C ARG A 115 -0.94 -10.94 4.71
N LYS A 116 0.26 -10.77 5.27
CA LYS A 116 0.45 -10.41 6.69
C LYS A 116 -0.19 -9.06 6.98
N LEU A 117 0.01 -8.07 6.11
CA LEU A 117 -0.56 -6.74 6.23
C LEU A 117 -2.08 -6.74 6.08
N LYS A 118 -2.63 -7.52 5.15
CA LYS A 118 -4.08 -7.75 5.05
C LYS A 118 -4.65 -8.26 6.38
N ARG A 119 -4.07 -9.32 6.95
CA ARG A 119 -4.52 -9.88 8.23
C ARG A 119 -4.43 -8.85 9.36
N PHE A 120 -3.31 -8.15 9.44
CA PHE A 120 -3.10 -7.14 10.48
C PHE A 120 -4.09 -5.97 10.36
N ALA A 121 -4.33 -5.49 9.13
CA ALA A 121 -5.32 -4.46 8.84
C ALA A 121 -6.73 -4.89 9.22
N LEU A 122 -7.13 -6.13 8.90
CA LEU A 122 -8.46 -6.64 9.25
C LEU A 122 -8.67 -6.72 10.78
N ILE A 123 -7.64 -7.15 11.53
CA ILE A 123 -7.70 -7.18 12.99
C ILE A 123 -7.85 -5.77 13.54
N LEU A 124 -7.03 -4.82 13.07
CA LEU A 124 -7.09 -3.44 13.52
C LEU A 124 -8.42 -2.76 13.16
N ASN A 125 -8.96 -3.05 11.97
CA ASN A 125 -10.25 -2.54 11.52
C ASN A 125 -11.42 -3.14 12.31
N ALA A 126 -11.33 -4.38 12.78
CA ALA A 126 -12.35 -4.95 13.66
C ALA A 126 -12.43 -4.16 14.98
N VAL A 127 -11.29 -3.82 15.57
CA VAL A 127 -11.22 -2.97 16.77
C VAL A 127 -11.73 -1.55 16.48
N SER A 128 -11.25 -0.94 15.40
CA SER A 128 -11.69 0.40 14.96
C SER A 128 -13.20 0.47 14.70
N GLY A 129 -13.77 -0.58 14.09
CA GLY A 129 -15.21 -0.68 13.82
C GLY A 129 -16.04 -0.75 15.11
N LEU A 130 -15.60 -1.53 16.11
CA LEU A 130 -16.27 -1.57 17.41
C LEU A 130 -16.25 -0.21 18.10
N VAL A 131 -15.11 0.49 18.06
CA VAL A 131 -14.98 1.86 18.59
C VAL A 131 -15.90 2.81 17.83
N SER A 132 -15.93 2.75 16.50
CA SER A 132 -16.81 3.59 15.67
C SER A 132 -18.28 3.42 16.04
N VAL A 133 -18.75 2.18 16.26
CA VAL A 133 -20.13 1.90 16.69
C VAL A 133 -20.39 2.45 18.10
N ALA A 134 -19.44 2.32 19.04
CA ALA A 134 -19.60 2.85 20.38
C ALA A 134 -19.76 4.38 20.38
N PHE A 135 -19.03 5.08 19.52
CA PHE A 135 -19.08 6.54 19.42
C PHE A 135 -20.20 7.07 18.53
N VAL A 136 -20.94 6.23 17.78
CA VAL A 136 -21.97 6.73 16.84
C VAL A 136 -23.12 7.48 17.54
N PHE A 137 -23.38 7.18 18.82
CA PHE A 137 -24.44 7.82 19.61
C PHE A 137 -23.93 8.98 20.48
N GLU A 138 -22.68 8.95 20.93
CA GLU A 138 -22.10 9.96 21.83
C GLU A 138 -21.39 11.09 21.05
N ALA A 139 -20.75 10.75 19.93
CA ALA A 139 -20.01 11.67 19.08
C ALA A 139 -20.19 11.25 17.60
N PRO A 140 -21.37 11.48 17.01
CA PRO A 140 -21.75 10.92 15.71
C PRO A 140 -20.80 11.31 14.57
N GLU A 141 -20.26 12.53 14.57
CA GLU A 141 -19.29 12.94 13.54
C GLU A 141 -17.99 12.14 13.64
N PHE A 142 -17.50 11.90 14.87
CA PHE A 142 -16.32 11.08 15.10
C PHE A 142 -16.56 9.61 14.76
N GLY A 143 -17.71 9.07 15.16
CA GLY A 143 -18.12 7.70 14.81
C GLY A 143 -18.20 7.50 13.30
N ALA A 144 -18.82 8.43 12.57
CA ALA A 144 -18.94 8.39 11.11
C ALA A 144 -17.59 8.54 10.40
N PHE A 145 -16.72 9.43 10.90
CA PHE A 145 -15.36 9.60 10.40
C PHE A 145 -14.55 8.30 10.54
N LEU A 146 -14.55 7.70 11.74
CA LEU A 146 -13.83 6.46 12.02
C LEU A 146 -14.39 5.28 11.21
N GLY A 147 -15.71 5.23 11.04
CA GLY A 147 -16.39 4.23 10.22
C GLY A 147 -15.97 4.32 8.75
N THR A 148 -15.93 5.52 8.18
CA THR A 148 -15.46 5.77 6.81
C THR A 148 -14.01 5.33 6.62
N TYR A 149 -13.14 5.70 7.56
CA TYR A 149 -11.74 5.29 7.53
C TYR A 149 -11.59 3.76 7.59
N THR A 150 -12.37 3.11 8.46
CA THR A 150 -12.39 1.65 8.61
C THR A 150 -12.81 0.97 7.29
N MET A 151 -13.83 1.49 6.59
CA MET A 151 -14.24 0.96 5.29
C MET A 151 -13.14 1.07 4.22
N ILE A 152 -12.51 2.23 4.09
CA ILE A 152 -11.41 2.45 3.12
C ILE A 152 -10.25 1.48 3.42
N SER A 153 -9.89 1.34 4.69
CA SER A 153 -8.85 0.42 5.15
C SER A 153 -9.18 -1.05 4.86
N ILE A 154 -10.45 -1.47 5.00
CA ILE A 154 -10.91 -2.82 4.64
C ILE A 154 -10.77 -3.06 3.13
N ILE A 155 -11.24 -2.12 2.30
CA ILE A 155 -11.13 -2.21 0.83
C ILE A 155 -9.65 -2.37 0.44
N HIS A 156 -8.77 -1.56 1.03
CA HIS A 156 -7.33 -1.65 0.78
C HIS A 156 -6.75 -3.01 1.20
N ALA A 157 -7.15 -3.54 2.36
CA ALA A 157 -6.71 -4.85 2.83
C ALA A 157 -7.10 -5.99 1.87
N PHE A 158 -8.30 -5.95 1.30
CA PHE A 158 -8.71 -6.90 0.26
C PHE A 158 -7.90 -6.72 -1.02
N GLY A 159 -7.65 -5.48 -1.43
CA GLY A 159 -6.77 -5.15 -2.55
C GLY A 159 -5.36 -5.73 -2.39
N LEU A 160 -4.76 -5.61 -1.19
CA LEU A 160 -3.46 -6.23 -0.87
C LEU A 160 -3.48 -7.76 -1.04
N GLY A 161 -4.59 -8.41 -0.66
CA GLY A 161 -4.76 -9.85 -0.89
C GLY A 161 -4.72 -10.19 -2.37
N ARG A 162 -5.43 -9.43 -3.20
CA ARG A 162 -5.45 -9.66 -4.66
C ARG A 162 -4.10 -9.36 -5.31
N VAL A 163 -3.35 -8.37 -4.82
CA VAL A 163 -1.98 -8.12 -5.28
C VAL A 163 -1.06 -9.29 -4.94
N ALA A 164 -1.19 -9.89 -3.75
CA ALA A 164 -0.41 -11.07 -3.39
C ALA A 164 -0.66 -12.24 -4.37
N ASP A 165 -1.91 -12.46 -4.78
CA ASP A 165 -2.24 -13.52 -5.73
C ASP A 165 -1.67 -13.26 -7.14
N ILE A 166 -1.64 -11.98 -7.57
CA ILE A 166 -1.00 -11.58 -8.83
C ILE A 166 0.52 -11.78 -8.78
N LEU A 167 1.15 -11.43 -7.66
CA LEU A 167 2.59 -11.61 -7.46
C LEU A 167 2.97 -13.10 -7.47
N ASP A 168 2.23 -13.96 -6.77
CA ASP A 168 2.46 -15.40 -6.78
C ASP A 168 2.27 -16.02 -8.17
N ALA A 169 1.30 -15.52 -8.95
CA ALA A 169 1.13 -15.95 -10.34
C ALA A 169 2.32 -15.52 -11.21
N HIS A 170 2.85 -14.31 -10.98
CA HIS A 170 4.03 -13.81 -11.68
C HIS A 170 5.28 -14.63 -11.37
N HIS A 171 5.52 -14.96 -10.10
CA HIS A 171 6.68 -15.77 -9.70
C HIS A 171 6.61 -17.20 -10.23
N ARG A 172 5.44 -17.85 -10.17
CA ARG A 172 5.26 -19.20 -10.76
C ARG A 172 5.52 -19.22 -12.26
N ALA A 173 5.02 -18.23 -13.00
CA ALA A 173 5.29 -18.13 -14.44
C ALA A 173 6.78 -17.93 -14.74
N ALA A 174 7.50 -17.19 -13.88
CA ALA A 174 8.94 -17.02 -14.03
C ALA A 174 9.72 -18.33 -13.75
N GLU A 175 9.30 -19.12 -12.74
CA GLU A 175 9.90 -20.43 -12.43
C GLU A 175 9.70 -21.43 -13.57
N GLU A 176 8.47 -21.52 -14.12
CA GLU A 176 8.16 -22.41 -15.25
C GLU A 176 8.99 -22.07 -16.50
N GLN A 177 9.23 -20.78 -16.77
CA GLN A 177 10.09 -20.35 -17.90
C GLN A 177 11.55 -20.78 -17.70
N VAL A 178 12.08 -20.70 -16.48
CA VAL A 178 13.44 -21.14 -16.18
C VAL A 178 13.58 -22.64 -16.38
N GLU A 179 12.61 -23.44 -15.90
CA GLU A 179 12.62 -24.89 -16.07
C GLU A 179 12.57 -25.32 -17.55
N VAL A 180 11.74 -24.63 -18.37
CA VAL A 180 11.68 -24.86 -19.82
C VAL A 180 13.01 -24.52 -20.49
N LEU A 181 13.67 -23.44 -20.09
CA LEU A 181 14.97 -23.06 -20.66
C LEU A 181 16.07 -24.06 -20.28
N GLU A 182 16.10 -24.52 -19.03
CA GLU A 182 17.06 -25.54 -18.56
C GLU A 182 16.90 -26.86 -19.34
N THR A 183 15.67 -27.33 -19.53
CA THR A 183 15.39 -28.53 -20.34
C THR A 183 15.75 -28.37 -21.82
N HIS A 184 15.56 -27.18 -22.42
CA HIS A 184 15.96 -26.94 -23.81
C HIS A 184 17.49 -26.90 -24.01
N VAL A 185 18.25 -26.47 -23.00
CA VAL A 185 19.72 -26.48 -23.03
C VAL A 185 20.26 -27.90 -22.96
N GLU A 186 19.66 -28.78 -22.15
CA GLU A 186 20.08 -30.19 -22.06
C GLU A 186 19.83 -31.00 -23.34
N ILE A 187 18.79 -30.66 -24.13
CA ILE A 187 18.43 -31.37 -25.37
C ILE A 187 19.30 -30.96 -26.58
N ARG A 188 20.13 -29.91 -26.47
CA ARG A 188 21.21 -29.62 -27.43
C ARG A 188 22.58 -30.05 -26.90
N PRO A 189 22.87 -31.34 -26.67
CA PRO A 189 24.25 -31.75 -26.55
C PRO A 189 24.92 -31.55 -27.92
N HIS A 190 26.11 -30.97 -27.89
CA HIS A 190 26.98 -30.70 -29.03
C HIS A 190 27.11 -31.87 -30.02
#